data_AF-A0A832C144-F1
#
_entry.id   AF-A0A832C144-F1
#
_cell.length_a   1.000
_cell.length_b   1.000
_cell.length_c   1.000
_cell.angle_alpha   90.00
_cell.angle_beta   90.00
_cell.angle_gamma   90.00
#
_symmetry.space_group_name_H-M   'P 1'
#
loop_
_entity.id
_entity.type
_entity.pdbx_description
1 polymer ?
#
loop_
_entity_poly.entity_id
_entity_poly.type
_entity_poly.pdbx_seq_one_letter_code
_entity_poly.pdbx_strand_id
1 'polypeptide(L)'
;MNAGQLFLNNTKLSELIDPKMVIFNLQGEDKISVLREMVDRVCQFHKFEGNEDVLERILDRESLSSTGVGNGFAFPHARIKTQDGPIICVGITRNGIDFNSIDGKPVYVILLIIWKPNVPGLFNHLFGGLARFLLSNPGMKEKFLEIQSYEQIAQIFSQVELQISPDHANVQGAKLLWKLQTLTNMIKENGNGEERARIEKEIKLIREELDQSIVARFDRLTEKFGAGVFKIKDGVCQGCMIKLSTSLAATIHNSNDIFVCPKCGRYIVD
;
A
#
# COMPACT_ATOMS: atom_id res chain seq x y z
N MET A 1 3.37 23.95 -3.94
CA MET A 1 3.99 23.71 -2.62
C MET A 1 5.07 22.66 -2.81
N ASN A 2 6.29 22.88 -2.32
CA ASN A 2 7.36 21.87 -2.49
C ASN A 2 7.07 20.65 -1.61
N ALA A 3 7.36 19.44 -2.09
CA ALA A 3 7.15 18.20 -1.34
C ALA A 3 7.68 18.27 0.10
N GLY A 4 8.82 18.94 0.33
CA GLY A 4 9.40 19.14 1.67
C GLY A 4 8.56 19.92 2.68
N GLN A 5 7.59 20.74 2.25
CA GLN A 5 6.71 21.53 3.14
C GLN A 5 5.43 20.77 3.57
N LEU A 6 5.07 19.69 2.85
CA LEU A 6 3.90 18.86 3.17
C LEU A 6 4.11 17.97 4.41
N PHE A 7 5.36 17.82 4.89
CA PHE A 7 5.73 16.83 5.91
C PHE A 7 5.83 17.37 7.34
N LEU A 8 5.43 18.62 7.60
CA LEU A 8 5.75 19.30 8.86
C LEU A 8 4.54 19.76 9.69
N ASN A 9 3.29 19.64 9.21
CA ASN A 9 2.10 20.12 9.94
C ASN A 9 0.89 19.17 9.75
N ASN A 10 -0.13 19.27 10.63
CA ASN A 10 -1.44 18.60 10.55
C ASN A 10 -2.14 18.85 9.19
N THR A 11 -1.72 18.16 8.12
CA THR A 11 -2.31 18.28 6.79
C THR A 11 -3.58 17.46 6.74
N LYS A 12 -4.67 18.06 6.29
CA LYS A 12 -5.91 17.34 6.03
C LYS A 12 -5.85 16.66 4.68
N LEU A 13 -6.45 15.48 4.55
CA LEU A 13 -6.52 14.77 3.27
C LEU A 13 -7.16 15.61 2.16
N SER A 14 -8.15 16.44 2.50
CA SER A 14 -8.79 17.36 1.55
C SER A 14 -7.82 18.35 0.88
N GLU A 15 -6.69 18.66 1.51
CA GLU A 15 -5.67 19.55 0.95
C GLU A 15 -4.79 18.86 -0.11
N LEU A 16 -4.83 17.52 -0.18
CA LEU A 16 -4.07 16.72 -1.14
C LEU A 16 -4.86 16.35 -2.40
N ILE A 17 -6.16 16.61 -2.42
CA ILE A 17 -7.04 16.21 -3.52
C ILE A 17 -7.33 17.44 -4.36
N ASP A 18 -6.80 17.47 -5.59
CA ASP A 18 -7.18 18.47 -6.57
C ASP A 18 -8.64 18.19 -7.03
N PRO A 19 -9.53 19.20 -7.08
CA PRO A 19 -10.90 19.03 -7.60
C PRO A 19 -10.97 18.33 -8.98
N LYS A 20 -9.95 18.52 -9.83
CA LYS A 20 -9.86 17.88 -11.16
C LYS A 20 -9.65 16.38 -11.09
N MET A 21 -9.17 15.87 -9.96
CA MET A 21 -8.92 14.45 -9.69
C MET A 21 -10.14 13.70 -9.14
N VAL A 22 -11.32 14.33 -9.16
CA VAL A 22 -12.57 13.67 -8.80
C VAL A 22 -13.38 13.27 -10.04
N ILE A 23 -13.82 12.02 -10.07
CA ILE A 23 -14.73 11.45 -11.06
C ILE A 23 -16.00 10.97 -10.33
N PHE A 24 -17.06 11.77 -10.39
CA PHE A 24 -18.32 11.49 -9.68
C PHE A 24 -19.13 10.32 -10.27
N ASN A 25 -18.81 9.90 -11.50
CA ASN A 25 -19.48 8.81 -12.19
C ASN A 25 -18.51 8.07 -13.10
N LEU A 26 -17.83 7.08 -12.55
CA LEU A 26 -17.04 6.13 -13.32
C LEU A 26 -17.96 5.35 -14.27
N GLN A 27 -17.53 5.18 -15.52
CA GLN A 27 -18.25 4.45 -16.57
C GLN A 27 -17.80 3.00 -16.70
N GLY A 28 -16.60 2.65 -16.24
CA GLY A 28 -16.12 1.27 -16.28
C GLY A 28 -17.05 0.29 -15.55
N GLU A 29 -17.19 -0.92 -16.09
CA GLU A 29 -18.07 -1.98 -15.56
C GLU A 29 -17.29 -3.06 -14.80
N ASP A 30 -15.96 -3.02 -14.86
CA ASP A 30 -15.07 -3.97 -14.22
C ASP A 30 -13.86 -3.27 -13.58
N LYS A 31 -13.12 -3.99 -12.75
CA LYS A 31 -11.94 -3.48 -12.04
C LYS A 31 -10.92 -2.82 -12.97
N ILE A 32 -10.62 -3.42 -14.12
CA ILE A 32 -9.58 -2.93 -15.03
C ILE A 32 -10.08 -1.68 -15.74
N SER A 33 -11.32 -1.66 -16.21
CA SER A 33 -11.89 -0.50 -16.91
C SER A 33 -12.01 0.73 -16.01
N VAL A 34 -12.44 0.58 -14.74
CA VAL A 34 -12.46 1.72 -13.80
C VAL A 34 -11.07 2.22 -13.43
N LEU A 35 -10.09 1.32 -13.26
CA LEU A 35 -8.71 1.71 -12.99
C LEU A 35 -8.10 2.46 -14.17
N ARG A 36 -8.36 2.01 -15.40
CA ARG A 36 -7.94 2.69 -16.63
C ARG A 36 -8.52 4.10 -16.72
N GLU A 37 -9.82 4.26 -16.49
CA GLU A 37 -10.48 5.57 -16.49
C GLU A 37 -9.86 6.55 -15.48
N MET A 38 -9.54 6.07 -14.28
CA MET A 38 -8.86 6.87 -13.25
C MET A 38 -7.41 7.20 -13.62
N VAL A 39 -6.67 6.26 -14.24
CA VAL A 39 -5.30 6.48 -14.71
C VAL A 39 -5.28 7.50 -15.85
N ASP A 40 -6.21 7.40 -16.79
CA ASP A 40 -6.34 8.36 -17.90
C ASP A 40 -6.60 9.76 -17.36
N ARG A 41 -7.47 9.88 -16.34
CA ARG A 41 -7.69 11.15 -15.64
C ARG A 41 -6.42 11.68 -15.00
N VAL A 42 -5.67 10.84 -14.28
CA VAL A 42 -4.41 11.25 -13.66
C VAL A 42 -3.41 11.74 -14.70
N CYS A 43 -3.23 11.00 -15.80
CA CYS A 43 -2.27 11.34 -16.86
C CYS A 43 -2.70 12.54 -17.70
N GLN A 44 -4.00 12.86 -17.76
CA GLN A 44 -4.49 14.07 -18.40
C GLN A 44 -3.97 15.35 -17.71
N PHE A 45 -3.87 15.34 -16.37
CA PHE A 45 -3.53 16.53 -15.58
C PHE A 45 -2.11 16.51 -15.01
N HIS A 46 -1.46 15.34 -14.99
CA HIS A 46 -0.09 15.18 -14.53
C HIS A 46 0.79 14.60 -15.64
N LYS A 47 2.04 15.08 -15.72
CA LYS A 47 2.99 14.66 -16.76
C LYS A 47 3.60 13.30 -16.41
N PHE A 48 3.09 12.25 -17.05
CA PHE A 48 3.68 10.91 -17.07
C PHE A 48 4.20 10.58 -18.48
N GLU A 49 5.14 9.62 -18.57
CA GLU A 49 5.74 9.18 -19.84
C GLU A 49 4.79 8.28 -20.66
N GLY A 50 3.71 7.76 -20.05
CA GLY A 50 2.63 7.02 -20.74
C GLY A 50 1.60 6.43 -19.77
N ASN A 51 0.33 6.33 -20.21
CA ASN A 51 -0.78 5.84 -19.38
C ASN A 51 -0.66 4.33 -19.11
N GLU A 52 -0.22 3.53 -20.09
CA GLU A 52 -0.12 2.08 -19.95
C GLU A 52 0.89 1.67 -18.87
N ASP A 53 2.04 2.33 -18.79
CA ASP A 53 3.04 2.04 -17.75
C ASP A 53 2.51 2.30 -16.34
N VAL A 54 1.69 3.36 -16.19
CA VAL A 54 1.04 3.70 -14.91
C VAL A 54 0.00 2.65 -14.56
N LEU A 55 -0.85 2.28 -15.51
CA LEU A 55 -1.88 1.27 -15.32
C LEU A 55 -1.28 -0.11 -15.02
N GLU A 56 -0.27 -0.53 -15.78
CA GLU A 56 0.41 -1.82 -15.58
C GLU A 56 0.97 -1.91 -14.16
N ARG A 57 1.62 -0.86 -13.66
CA ARG A 57 2.12 -0.84 -12.27
C ARG A 57 1.02 -0.98 -11.22
N ILE A 58 -0.13 -0.32 -11.44
CA ILE A 58 -1.28 -0.43 -10.53
C ILE A 58 -1.87 -1.84 -10.57
N LEU A 59 -2.01 -2.42 -11.76
CA LEU A 59 -2.54 -3.78 -11.94
C LEU A 59 -1.58 -4.84 -11.38
N ASP A 60 -0.27 -4.68 -11.60
CA ASP A 60 0.75 -5.54 -11.02
C ASP A 60 0.65 -5.50 -9.48
N ARG A 61 0.49 -4.32 -8.88
CA ARG A 61 0.27 -4.19 -7.43
C ARG A 61 -1.03 -4.86 -6.98
N GLU A 62 -2.13 -4.62 -7.68
CA GLU A 62 -3.44 -5.20 -7.38
C GLU A 62 -3.44 -6.73 -7.48
N SER A 63 -2.62 -7.30 -8.38
CA SER A 63 -2.47 -8.74 -8.57
C SER A 63 -1.82 -9.46 -7.38
N LEU A 64 -1.00 -8.75 -6.59
CA LEU A 64 -0.36 -9.33 -5.39
C LEU A 64 -1.38 -9.63 -4.29
N SER A 65 -2.37 -8.75 -4.14
CA SER A 65 -3.50 -8.83 -3.22
C SER A 65 -4.43 -7.69 -3.55
N SER A 66 -5.73 -7.99 -3.55
CA SER A 66 -6.79 -6.99 -3.70
C SER A 66 -6.58 -5.78 -2.79
N THR A 67 -6.83 -4.59 -3.32
CA THR A 67 -6.86 -3.35 -2.56
C THR A 67 -8.28 -2.92 -2.16
N GLY A 68 -9.27 -3.78 -2.40
CA GLY A 68 -10.63 -3.66 -1.86
C GLY A 68 -10.63 -3.93 -0.35
N VAL A 69 -10.74 -2.86 0.44
CA VAL A 69 -10.63 -2.92 1.91
C VAL A 69 -11.95 -3.26 2.61
N GLY A 70 -13.02 -3.40 1.85
CA GLY A 70 -14.38 -3.67 2.34
C GLY A 70 -15.19 -2.40 2.57
N ASN A 71 -16.45 -2.58 2.99
CA ASN A 71 -17.42 -1.50 3.21
C ASN A 71 -17.65 -0.59 1.98
N GLY A 72 -17.42 -1.10 0.77
CA GLY A 72 -17.61 -0.34 -0.47
C GLY A 72 -16.42 0.52 -0.88
N PHE A 73 -15.23 0.34 -0.29
CA PHE A 73 -14.04 1.12 -0.61
C PHE A 73 -12.89 0.26 -1.17
N ALA A 74 -12.14 0.82 -2.11
CA ALA A 74 -10.83 0.32 -2.54
C ALA A 74 -9.81 1.43 -2.59
N PHE A 75 -8.54 1.12 -2.26
CA PHE A 75 -7.43 2.07 -2.35
C PHE A 75 -6.30 1.52 -3.24
N PRO A 76 -6.52 1.41 -4.57
CA PRO A 76 -5.48 1.05 -5.52
C PRO A 76 -4.33 2.03 -5.43
N HIS A 77 -3.10 1.54 -5.55
CA HIS A 77 -1.94 2.38 -5.29
C HIS A 77 -0.70 1.89 -6.02
N ALA A 78 0.20 2.81 -6.40
CA ALA A 78 1.47 2.46 -7.02
C ALA A 78 2.57 3.49 -6.74
N ARG A 79 3.80 2.98 -6.58
CA ARG A 79 5.02 3.80 -6.52
C ARG A 79 5.47 4.20 -7.92
N ILE A 80 5.26 5.46 -8.26
CA ILE A 80 5.57 6.02 -9.58
C ILE A 80 6.19 7.40 -9.38
N LYS A 81 7.22 7.73 -10.15
CA LYS A 81 7.88 9.03 -10.05
C LYS A 81 6.89 10.15 -10.41
N THR A 82 6.51 10.95 -9.43
CA THR A 82 5.69 12.16 -9.59
C THR A 82 6.54 13.43 -9.46
N GLN A 83 6.05 14.55 -9.98
CA GLN A 83 6.76 15.85 -9.91
C GLN A 83 6.46 16.60 -8.59
N ASP A 84 5.18 16.66 -8.19
CA ASP A 84 4.70 17.61 -7.16
C ASP A 84 4.19 16.96 -5.87
N GLY A 85 4.52 15.68 -5.61
CA GLY A 85 4.07 14.95 -4.42
C GLY A 85 3.10 13.81 -4.74
N PRO A 86 2.34 13.29 -3.75
CA PRO A 86 1.34 12.27 -4.01
C PRO A 86 0.19 12.83 -4.86
N ILE A 87 -0.36 11.97 -5.73
CA ILE A 87 -1.56 12.23 -6.52
C ILE A 87 -2.64 11.31 -5.98
N ILE A 88 -3.80 11.88 -5.68
CA ILE A 88 -4.97 11.14 -5.19
C ILE A 88 -6.12 11.41 -6.16
N CYS A 89 -6.60 10.36 -6.82
CA CYS A 89 -7.77 10.40 -7.68
C CYS A 89 -8.93 9.66 -7.02
N VAL A 90 -10.08 10.33 -6.92
CA VAL A 90 -11.29 9.79 -6.28
C VAL A 90 -12.29 9.46 -7.37
N GLY A 91 -12.68 8.19 -7.46
CA GLY A 91 -13.68 7.70 -8.39
C GLY A 91 -14.89 7.15 -7.65
N ILE A 92 -16.08 7.52 -8.09
CA ILE A 92 -17.35 7.04 -7.56
C ILE A 92 -18.08 6.28 -8.66
N THR A 93 -18.47 5.04 -8.39
CA THR A 93 -19.28 4.20 -9.28
C THR A 93 -20.62 3.89 -8.63
N ARG A 94 -21.71 4.01 -9.41
CA ARG A 94 -23.09 3.85 -8.92
C ARG A 94 -23.51 2.39 -8.82
N ASN A 95 -23.00 1.54 -9.71
CA ASN A 95 -23.41 0.15 -9.83
C ASN A 95 -22.60 -0.78 -8.92
N GLY A 96 -21.48 -0.28 -8.38
CA GLY A 96 -20.53 -1.10 -7.66
C GLY A 96 -19.68 -1.94 -8.61
N ILE A 97 -18.44 -2.23 -8.22
CA ILE A 97 -17.49 -3.01 -9.00
C ILE A 97 -17.03 -4.18 -8.17
N ASP A 98 -17.00 -5.38 -8.78
CA ASP A 98 -16.33 -6.52 -8.16
C ASP A 98 -14.82 -6.24 -8.10
N PHE A 99 -14.37 -5.93 -6.90
CA PHE A 99 -12.98 -5.63 -6.62
C PHE A 99 -12.25 -6.78 -5.92
N ASN A 100 -12.86 -7.97 -5.78
CA ASN A 100 -12.37 -9.02 -4.90
C ASN A 100 -12.08 -8.48 -3.48
N SER A 101 -13.00 -7.68 -2.93
CA SER A 101 -12.84 -7.04 -1.62
C SER A 101 -12.70 -8.07 -0.50
N ILE A 102 -12.04 -7.70 0.60
CA ILE A 102 -11.84 -8.57 1.76
C ILE A 102 -13.14 -9.11 2.38
N ASP A 103 -14.25 -8.37 2.23
CA ASP A 103 -15.58 -8.74 2.73
C ASP A 103 -16.46 -9.39 1.64
N GLY A 104 -15.93 -9.61 0.43
CA GLY A 104 -16.64 -10.17 -0.72
C GLY A 104 -17.70 -9.26 -1.31
N LYS A 105 -17.77 -7.97 -0.92
CA LYS A 105 -18.79 -7.02 -1.40
C LYS A 105 -18.25 -6.09 -2.51
N PRO A 106 -19.14 -5.57 -3.38
CA PRO A 106 -18.76 -4.60 -4.41
C PRO A 106 -18.19 -3.30 -3.81
N VAL A 107 -17.29 -2.66 -4.56
CA VAL A 107 -16.70 -1.36 -4.26
C VAL A 107 -17.43 -0.26 -5.02
N TYR A 108 -17.69 0.86 -4.34
CA TYR A 108 -18.41 2.02 -4.88
C TYR A 108 -17.55 3.27 -4.91
N VAL A 109 -16.53 3.35 -4.04
CA VAL A 109 -15.62 4.49 -3.93
C VAL A 109 -14.20 3.99 -4.03
N ILE A 110 -13.46 4.52 -5.00
CA ILE A 110 -12.09 4.13 -5.30
C ILE A 110 -11.20 5.35 -5.08
N LEU A 111 -10.17 5.22 -4.25
CA LEU A 111 -9.15 6.25 -4.09
C LEU A 111 -7.84 5.72 -4.65
N LEU A 112 -7.53 6.10 -5.88
CA LEU A 112 -6.25 5.77 -6.53
C LEU A 112 -5.15 6.68 -5.99
N ILE A 113 -4.08 6.09 -5.48
CA ILE A 113 -2.96 6.82 -4.85
C ILE A 113 -1.66 6.53 -5.60
N ILE A 114 -1.04 7.57 -6.15
CA ILE A 114 0.25 7.46 -6.84
C ILE A 114 1.26 8.39 -6.16
N TRP A 115 2.45 7.89 -5.84
CA TRP A 115 3.45 8.71 -5.15
C TRP A 115 4.88 8.35 -5.53
N LYS A 116 5.79 9.32 -5.31
CA LYS A 116 7.21 9.15 -5.54
C LYS A 116 7.81 8.14 -4.54
N PRO A 117 8.58 7.13 -5.00
CA PRO A 117 9.12 6.06 -4.14
C PRO A 117 9.99 6.51 -2.96
N ASN A 118 10.54 7.72 -3.01
CA ASN A 118 11.49 8.24 -2.04
C ASN A 118 10.82 9.03 -0.89
N VAL A 119 9.51 8.87 -0.68
CA VAL A 119 8.81 9.38 0.50
C VAL A 119 8.48 8.20 1.43
N PRO A 120 9.37 7.85 2.38
CA PRO A 120 9.12 6.76 3.32
C PRO A 120 7.87 7.05 4.16
N GLY A 121 7.09 6.02 4.48
CA GLY A 121 5.95 6.13 5.41
C GLY A 121 4.70 6.84 4.86
N LEU A 122 4.81 7.69 3.82
CA LEU A 122 3.67 8.48 3.31
C LEU A 122 2.45 7.64 2.97
N PHE A 123 2.63 6.56 2.21
CA PHE A 123 1.54 5.65 1.85
C PHE A 123 0.86 5.06 3.09
N ASN A 124 1.65 4.73 4.09
CA ASN A 124 1.20 4.01 5.27
C ASN A 124 0.36 4.89 6.20
N HIS A 125 0.77 6.14 6.38
CA HIS A 125 0.02 7.14 7.13
C HIS A 125 -1.24 7.56 6.38
N LEU A 126 -1.13 7.79 5.07
CA LEU A 126 -2.24 8.16 4.20
C LEU A 126 -3.31 7.06 4.18
N PHE A 127 -2.91 5.82 3.86
CA PHE A 127 -3.81 4.67 3.79
C PHE A 127 -4.31 4.26 5.18
N GLY A 128 -3.46 4.22 6.19
CA GLY A 128 -3.83 3.79 7.54
C GLY A 128 -4.84 4.74 8.20
N GLY A 129 -4.63 6.05 8.07
CA GLY A 129 -5.57 7.06 8.54
C GLY A 129 -6.88 7.03 7.76
N LEU A 130 -6.82 6.98 6.43
CA LEU A 130 -7.98 6.93 5.55
C LEU A 130 -8.82 5.65 5.77
N ALA A 131 -8.20 4.49 5.75
CA ALA A 131 -8.87 3.21 5.98
C ALA A 131 -9.53 3.19 7.36
N ARG A 132 -8.82 3.62 8.41
CA ARG A 132 -9.40 3.69 9.76
C ARG A 132 -10.61 4.63 9.80
N PHE A 133 -10.48 5.83 9.24
CA PHE A 133 -11.58 6.79 9.20
C PHE A 133 -12.79 6.22 8.45
N LEU A 134 -12.60 5.68 7.25
CA LEU A 134 -13.71 5.17 6.43
C LEU A 134 -14.34 3.90 7.01
N LEU A 135 -13.55 3.00 7.60
CA LEU A 135 -14.05 1.76 8.17
C LEU A 135 -14.68 1.94 9.55
N SER A 136 -14.25 2.93 10.34
CA SER A 136 -14.83 3.24 11.65
C SER A 136 -16.10 4.11 11.59
N ASN A 137 -16.48 4.59 10.40
CA ASN A 137 -17.69 5.39 10.19
C ASN A 137 -18.70 4.61 9.31
N PRO A 138 -19.69 3.94 9.90
CA PRO A 138 -20.75 3.29 9.14
C PRO A 138 -21.53 4.29 8.26
N GLY A 139 -22.05 3.81 7.12
CA GLY A 139 -22.83 4.65 6.20
C GLY A 139 -22.01 5.58 5.30
N MET A 140 -20.67 5.51 5.37
CA MET A 140 -19.82 6.38 4.56
C MET A 140 -19.98 6.14 3.06
N LYS A 141 -20.14 4.88 2.63
CA LYS A 141 -20.44 4.53 1.25
C LYS A 141 -21.69 5.27 0.76
N GLU A 142 -22.79 5.19 1.51
CA GLU A 142 -24.06 5.82 1.17
C GLU A 142 -23.90 7.35 1.06
N LYS A 143 -23.16 7.97 1.99
CA LYS A 143 -22.83 9.39 1.89
C LYS A 143 -22.07 9.74 0.62
N PHE A 144 -21.04 8.97 0.24
CA PHE A 144 -20.33 9.18 -1.02
C PHE A 144 -21.22 9.00 -2.25
N LEU A 145 -22.20 8.10 -2.18
CA LEU A 145 -23.20 7.93 -3.24
C LEU A 145 -24.21 9.08 -3.33
N GLU A 146 -24.31 9.98 -2.35
CA GLU A 146 -25.17 11.16 -2.44
C GLU A 146 -24.42 12.42 -2.89
N ILE A 147 -23.08 12.35 -2.95
CA ILE A 147 -22.23 13.47 -3.33
C ILE A 147 -22.46 13.87 -4.79
N GLN A 148 -22.54 15.18 -4.99
CA GLN A 148 -22.68 15.83 -6.30
C GLN A 148 -21.64 16.94 -6.52
N SER A 149 -20.81 17.27 -5.52
CA SER A 149 -19.81 18.33 -5.64
C SER A 149 -18.50 18.01 -4.91
N TYR A 150 -17.42 18.69 -5.33
CA TYR A 150 -16.11 18.52 -4.71
C TYR A 150 -16.10 18.99 -3.26
N GLU A 151 -16.84 20.05 -2.96
CA GLU A 151 -16.92 20.66 -1.62
C GLU A 151 -17.43 19.66 -0.59
N GLN A 152 -18.38 18.79 -0.97
CA GLN A 152 -18.89 17.73 -0.10
C GLN A 152 -17.81 16.67 0.19
N ILE A 153 -17.02 16.28 -0.83
CA ILE A 153 -15.87 15.37 -0.66
C ILE A 153 -14.81 16.01 0.22
N ALA A 154 -14.46 17.26 -0.05
CA ALA A 154 -13.50 18.02 0.73
C ALA A 154 -13.94 18.14 2.20
N GLN A 155 -15.22 18.36 2.46
CA GLN A 155 -15.75 18.40 3.83
C GLN A 155 -15.58 17.06 4.56
N ILE A 156 -15.83 15.93 3.89
CA ILE A 156 -15.60 14.59 4.46
C ILE A 156 -14.12 14.38 4.74
N PHE A 157 -13.26 14.60 3.74
CA PHE A 157 -11.83 14.34 3.87
C PHE A 157 -11.08 15.37 4.72
N SER A 158 -11.71 16.51 5.05
CA SER A 158 -11.17 17.47 6.02
C SER A 158 -11.10 16.94 7.46
N GLN A 159 -11.81 15.84 7.73
CA GLN A 159 -11.82 15.15 9.02
C GLN A 159 -10.70 14.10 9.12
N VAL A 160 -10.00 13.82 8.02
CA VAL A 160 -8.86 12.90 8.00
C VAL A 160 -7.59 13.72 8.16
N GLU A 161 -7.06 13.75 9.39
CA GLU A 161 -5.75 14.33 9.67
C GLU A 161 -4.64 13.34 9.32
N LEU A 162 -3.68 13.79 8.52
CA LEU A 162 -2.51 13.03 8.13
C LEU A 162 -1.36 13.37 9.07
N GLN A 163 -1.07 12.45 9.99
CA GLN A 163 0.15 12.50 10.76
C GLN A 163 1.25 11.78 9.98
N ILE A 164 2.00 12.51 9.16
CA ILE A 164 3.17 11.96 8.48
C ILE A 164 4.37 12.19 9.40
N SER A 165 4.68 11.22 10.26
CA SER A 165 5.91 11.26 11.04
C SER A 165 7.10 10.88 10.15
N PRO A 166 8.29 11.49 10.34
CA PRO A 166 9.52 11.09 9.64
C PRO A 166 9.89 9.61 9.88
N ASP A 167 9.40 9.06 10.98
CA ASP A 167 9.53 7.67 11.35
C ASP A 167 8.16 6.96 11.21
N HIS A 168 8.16 5.80 10.52
CA HIS A 168 7.22 4.66 10.63
C HIS A 168 6.47 4.17 9.36
N ALA A 169 6.94 3.01 8.88
CA ALA A 169 6.25 1.72 9.01
C ALA A 169 4.70 1.69 9.00
N ASN A 170 4.13 1.25 7.88
CA ASN A 170 2.85 0.51 7.77
C ASN A 170 2.58 0.09 6.30
N VAL A 171 3.61 -0.39 5.59
CA VAL A 171 3.35 -1.38 4.55
C VAL A 171 3.00 -2.66 5.33
N GLN A 172 2.39 -3.67 4.72
CA GLN A 172 2.52 -5.04 5.26
C GLN A 172 3.99 -5.50 5.17
N GLY A 173 4.94 -4.72 5.69
CA GLY A 173 6.37 -4.89 5.54
C GLY A 173 6.78 -6.24 6.09
N ALA A 174 6.19 -6.65 7.22
CA ALA A 174 6.38 -7.98 7.77
C ALA A 174 6.03 -9.08 6.75
N LYS A 175 4.83 -9.02 6.16
CA LYS A 175 4.34 -10.03 5.20
C LYS A 175 5.11 -9.99 3.89
N LEU A 176 5.40 -8.80 3.35
CA LEU A 176 6.18 -8.63 2.14
C LEU A 176 7.61 -9.12 2.33
N LEU A 177 8.26 -8.79 3.44
CA LEU A 177 9.61 -9.25 3.76
C LEU A 177 9.66 -10.77 3.96
N TRP A 178 8.65 -11.35 4.62
CA TRP A 178 8.50 -12.80 4.73
C TRP A 178 8.29 -13.48 3.38
N LYS A 179 7.44 -12.90 2.54
CA LYS A 179 7.18 -13.39 1.17
C LYS A 179 8.44 -13.30 0.31
N LEU A 180 9.20 -12.20 0.41
CA LEU A 180 10.49 -12.04 -0.26
C LEU A 180 11.46 -13.18 0.12
N GLN A 181 11.57 -13.51 1.40
CA GLN A 181 12.39 -14.64 1.86
C GLN A 181 11.91 -15.97 1.28
N THR A 182 10.60 -16.21 1.30
CA THR A 182 10.02 -17.47 0.85
C THR A 182 10.26 -17.67 -0.65
N LEU A 183 9.98 -16.66 -1.48
CA LEU A 183 10.20 -16.70 -2.92
C LEU A 183 11.69 -16.81 -3.28
N THR A 184 12.56 -16.11 -2.53
CA THR A 184 14.02 -16.22 -2.71
C THR A 184 14.52 -17.64 -2.43
N ASN A 185 13.93 -18.33 -1.44
CA ASN A 185 14.25 -19.73 -1.16
C ASN A 185 13.70 -20.66 -2.26
N MET A 186 12.48 -20.44 -2.74
CA MET A 186 11.89 -21.23 -3.82
C MET A 186 12.73 -21.20 -5.11
N ILE A 187 13.28 -20.04 -5.49
CA ILE A 187 14.21 -19.95 -6.63
C ILE A 187 15.46 -20.81 -6.42
N LYS A 188 16.03 -20.78 -5.20
CA LYS A 188 17.23 -21.56 -4.87
C LYS A 188 16.95 -23.06 -4.89
N GLU A 189 15.74 -23.48 -4.53
CA GLU A 189 15.38 -24.88 -4.37
C GLU A 189 14.86 -25.54 -5.66
N ASN A 190 14.09 -24.86 -6.53
CA ASN A 190 13.34 -25.54 -7.61
C ASN A 190 13.03 -24.74 -8.90
N GLY A 191 13.71 -23.65 -9.23
CA GLY A 191 13.30 -22.84 -10.40
C GLY A 191 13.78 -23.33 -11.78
N ASN A 192 12.90 -23.92 -12.60
CA ASN A 192 13.09 -24.10 -14.05
C ASN A 192 11.96 -23.45 -14.89
N GLY A 193 12.33 -22.90 -16.06
CA GLY A 193 11.38 -22.38 -17.06
C GLY A 193 10.56 -21.15 -16.63
N GLU A 194 9.28 -21.14 -17.00
CA GLU A 194 8.33 -20.02 -16.81
C GLU A 194 8.04 -19.72 -15.34
N GLU A 195 8.03 -20.72 -14.46
CA GLU A 195 7.77 -20.55 -13.03
C GLU A 195 8.85 -19.70 -12.36
N ARG A 196 10.11 -19.91 -12.75
CA ARG A 196 11.22 -19.07 -12.29
C ARG A 196 11.05 -17.61 -12.71
N ALA A 197 10.68 -17.36 -13.97
CA ALA A 197 10.46 -16.00 -14.47
C ALA A 197 9.32 -15.28 -13.72
N ARG A 198 8.25 -16.02 -13.40
CA ARG A 198 7.13 -15.51 -12.58
C ARG A 198 7.60 -15.14 -11.17
N ILE A 199 8.34 -16.03 -10.50
CA ILE A 199 8.85 -15.77 -9.14
C ILE A 199 9.85 -14.59 -9.15
N GLU A 200 10.71 -14.49 -10.16
CA GLU A 200 11.64 -13.37 -10.32
C GLU A 200 10.90 -12.03 -10.52
N LYS A 201 9.82 -12.01 -11.32
CA LYS A 201 8.95 -10.83 -11.45
C LYS A 201 8.34 -10.45 -10.10
N GLU A 202 7.82 -11.42 -9.36
CA GLU A 202 7.19 -11.18 -8.06
C GLU A 202 8.19 -10.68 -6.99
N ILE A 203 9.40 -11.26 -6.94
CA ILE A 203 10.49 -10.78 -6.09
C ILE A 203 10.84 -9.33 -6.42
N LYS A 204 10.94 -8.99 -7.71
CA LYS A 204 11.24 -7.63 -8.15
C LYS A 204 10.19 -6.64 -7.63
N LEU A 205 8.91 -6.95 -7.80
CA LEU A 205 7.80 -6.11 -7.32
C LEU A 205 7.84 -5.94 -5.79
N ILE A 206 8.07 -7.01 -5.02
CA ILE A 206 8.16 -6.91 -3.56
C ILE A 206 9.33 -6.01 -3.13
N ARG A 207 10.47 -6.08 -3.83
CA ARG A 207 11.64 -5.24 -3.52
C ARG A 207 11.38 -3.76 -3.82
N GLU A 208 10.57 -3.45 -4.83
CA GLU A 208 10.15 -2.08 -5.14
C GLU A 208 9.16 -1.52 -4.10
N GLU A 209 8.39 -2.39 -3.44
CA GLU A 209 7.44 -2.04 -2.37
C GLU A 209 8.07 -1.91 -0.97
N LEU A 210 9.20 -2.57 -0.73
CA LEU A 210 9.94 -2.40 0.52
C LEU A 210 10.78 -1.12 0.50
N ASP A 211 11.14 -0.61 1.68
CA ASP A 211 12.12 0.47 1.79
C ASP A 211 13.49 -0.04 1.32
N GLN A 212 14.24 0.77 0.56
CA GLN A 212 15.54 0.37 0.03
C GLN A 212 16.53 -0.02 1.14
N SER A 213 16.46 0.62 2.32
CA SER A 213 17.28 0.27 3.47
C SER A 213 16.94 -1.10 4.05
N ILE A 214 15.65 -1.49 4.01
CA ILE A 214 15.17 -2.80 4.41
C ILE A 214 15.69 -3.86 3.43
N VAL A 215 15.53 -3.62 2.13
CA VAL A 215 16.00 -4.53 1.08
C VAL A 215 17.52 -4.74 1.17
N ALA A 216 18.29 -3.66 1.27
CA ALA A 216 19.75 -3.74 1.37
C ALA A 216 20.21 -4.47 2.64
N ARG A 217 19.50 -4.33 3.77
CA ARG A 217 19.78 -5.10 4.99
C ARG A 217 19.37 -6.56 4.83
N PHE A 218 18.21 -6.84 4.24
CA PHE A 218 17.74 -8.19 3.96
C PHE A 218 18.75 -8.96 3.10
N ASP A 219 19.27 -8.35 2.03
CA ASP A 219 20.25 -8.97 1.14
C ASP A 219 21.53 -9.32 1.91
N ARG A 220 22.09 -8.37 2.67
CA ARG A 220 23.30 -8.60 3.48
C ARG A 220 23.12 -9.73 4.49
N LEU A 221 21.95 -9.81 5.13
CA LEU A 221 21.66 -10.87 6.09
C LEU A 221 21.49 -12.24 5.39
N THR A 222 20.81 -12.26 4.25
CA THR A 222 20.56 -13.47 3.47
C THR A 222 21.84 -14.03 2.86
N GLU A 223 22.72 -13.16 2.35
CA GLU A 223 24.04 -13.54 1.85
C GLU A 223 24.92 -14.14 2.95
N LYS A 224 24.94 -13.50 4.13
CA LYS A 224 25.80 -13.93 5.25
C LYS A 224 25.27 -15.15 6.01
N PHE A 225 23.96 -15.29 6.15
CA PHE A 225 23.35 -16.25 7.06
C PHE A 225 22.33 -17.19 6.41
N GLY A 226 22.12 -17.10 5.10
CA GLY A 226 21.13 -17.89 4.36
C GLY A 226 19.69 -17.37 4.46
N ALA A 227 19.36 -16.62 5.52
CA ALA A 227 18.05 -16.02 5.73
C ALA A 227 18.14 -14.63 6.41
N GLY A 228 17.34 -13.69 5.91
CA GLY A 228 17.25 -12.31 6.40
C GLY A 228 16.13 -12.07 7.41
N VAL A 229 15.09 -12.90 7.43
CA VAL A 229 13.90 -12.74 8.27
C VAL A 229 13.41 -14.08 8.83
N PHE A 230 12.89 -14.06 10.06
CA PHE A 230 12.33 -15.23 10.74
C PHE A 230 10.99 -14.92 11.39
N LYS A 231 10.13 -15.94 11.51
CA LYS A 231 8.91 -15.83 12.31
C LYS A 231 9.19 -15.85 13.80
N ILE A 232 8.19 -15.42 14.56
CA ILE A 232 8.08 -15.63 15.99
C ILE A 232 7.02 -16.68 16.24
N LYS A 233 7.30 -17.61 17.15
CA LYS A 233 6.32 -18.59 17.59
C LYS A 233 6.39 -18.67 19.10
N ASP A 234 5.26 -18.47 19.78
CA ASP A 234 5.16 -18.50 21.24
C ASP A 234 6.18 -17.56 21.94
N GLY A 235 6.41 -16.39 21.34
CA GLY A 235 7.40 -15.41 21.81
C GLY A 235 8.87 -15.79 21.57
N VAL A 236 9.13 -16.85 20.79
CA VAL A 236 10.49 -17.33 20.45
C VAL A 236 10.85 -16.96 19.02
N CYS A 237 12.01 -16.32 18.84
CA CYS A 237 12.57 -16.05 17.53
C CYS A 237 13.05 -17.36 16.87
N GLN A 238 12.45 -17.75 15.75
CA GLN A 238 12.78 -19.02 15.08
C GLN A 238 14.17 -19.03 14.42
N GLY A 239 14.85 -17.89 14.34
CA GLY A 239 16.20 -17.79 13.76
C GLY A 239 17.35 -18.03 14.74
N CYS A 240 17.14 -17.79 16.04
CA CYS A 240 18.16 -17.99 17.07
C CYS A 240 17.69 -18.82 18.26
N MET A 241 16.42 -19.22 18.28
CA MET A 241 15.79 -20.03 19.31
C MET A 241 15.81 -19.38 20.70
N ILE A 242 15.90 -18.04 20.75
CA ILE A 242 15.86 -17.28 22.00
C ILE A 242 14.48 -16.68 22.21
N LYS A 243 14.00 -16.80 23.44
CA LYS A 243 12.76 -16.17 23.92
C LYS A 243 12.94 -14.66 23.98
N LEU A 244 12.02 -13.94 23.35
CA LEU A 244 11.97 -12.49 23.37
C LEU A 244 11.40 -12.00 24.70
N SER A 245 11.64 -10.73 25.04
CA SER A 245 10.95 -10.13 26.19
C SER A 245 9.44 -10.15 25.96
N THR A 246 8.68 -10.34 27.04
CA THR A 246 7.21 -10.38 26.98
C THR A 246 6.63 -9.11 26.32
N SER A 247 7.24 -7.95 26.60
CA SER A 247 6.87 -6.69 25.97
C SER A 247 7.05 -6.72 24.44
N LEU A 248 8.23 -7.14 23.98
CA LEU A 248 8.53 -7.20 22.56
C LEU A 248 7.66 -8.25 21.84
N ALA A 249 7.48 -9.42 22.43
CA ALA A 249 6.61 -10.45 21.87
C ALA A 249 5.16 -9.97 21.72
N ALA A 250 4.63 -9.25 22.72
CA ALA A 250 3.30 -8.66 22.66
C ALA A 250 3.18 -7.55 21.59
N THR A 251 4.22 -6.73 21.42
CA THR A 251 4.25 -5.69 20.38
C THR A 251 4.25 -6.27 18.96
N ILE A 252 4.90 -7.42 18.76
CA ILE A 252 5.02 -8.04 17.43
C ILE A 252 3.75 -8.82 17.05
N HIS A 253 3.05 -9.37 18.04
CA HIS A 253 1.85 -10.16 17.80
C HIS A 253 0.77 -9.38 17.03
N ASN A 254 0.31 -9.93 15.91
CA ASN A 254 -0.60 -9.31 14.94
C ASN A 254 -0.11 -7.97 14.35
N SER A 255 1.19 -7.66 14.47
CA SER A 255 1.77 -6.46 13.86
C SER A 255 2.12 -6.70 12.39
N ASN A 256 1.96 -5.65 11.58
CA ASN A 256 2.43 -5.62 10.19
C ASN A 256 3.84 -5.02 10.04
N ASP A 257 4.45 -4.62 11.15
CA ASP A 257 5.75 -3.96 11.18
C ASP A 257 6.92 -4.95 11.13
N ILE A 258 8.05 -4.49 10.60
CA ILE A 258 9.29 -5.25 10.57
C ILE A 258 10.09 -4.93 11.82
N PHE A 259 10.35 -5.94 12.62
CA PHE A 259 11.16 -5.81 13.83
C PHE A 259 12.52 -6.44 13.63
N VAL A 260 13.46 -6.11 14.51
CA VAL A 260 14.79 -6.72 14.55
C VAL A 260 14.92 -7.53 15.83
N CYS A 261 15.35 -8.78 15.71
CA CYS A 261 15.67 -9.57 16.88
C CYS A 261 16.84 -8.93 17.64
N PRO A 262 16.68 -8.60 18.94
CA PRO A 262 17.74 -7.97 19.74
C PRO A 262 18.93 -8.93 19.96
N LYS A 263 18.74 -10.23 19.76
CA LYS A 263 19.79 -11.24 19.97
C LYS A 263 20.62 -11.51 18.73
N CYS A 264 19.99 -11.83 17.60
CA CYS A 264 20.70 -12.23 16.39
C CYS A 264 20.76 -11.14 15.32
N GLY A 265 20.05 -10.01 15.51
CA GLY A 265 20.08 -8.88 14.59
C GLY A 265 19.36 -9.10 13.25
N ARG A 266 18.75 -10.26 13.03
CA ARG A 266 17.93 -10.55 11.85
C ARG A 266 16.53 -9.97 12.01
N TYR A 267 15.83 -9.80 10.90
CA TYR A 267 14.44 -9.36 10.95
C TYR A 267 13.56 -10.43 11.58
N ILE A 268 12.54 -10.00 12.32
CA ILE A 268 11.51 -10.86 12.89
C ILE A 268 10.13 -10.30 12.59
N VAL A 269 9.22 -11.23 12.31
CA VAL A 269 7.82 -10.99 11.94
C VAL A 269 6.95 -12.01 12.68
N ASP A 270 5.64 -11.75 12.75
CA ASP A 270 4.67 -12.73 13.24
C ASP A 270 4.46 -13.89 12.23
#